data_AF-A0A966R7P4-F1
#
_entry.id   AF-A0A966R7P4-F1
#
_cell.length_a   1.000
_cell.length_b   1.000
_cell.length_c   1.000
_cell.angle_alpha   90.00
_cell.angle_beta   90.00
_cell.angle_gamma   90.00
#
_symmetry.space_group_name_H-M   'P 1'
#
loop_
_entity.id
_entity.type
_entity.pdbx_description
1 polymer ?
#
loop_
_entity_poly.entity_id
_entity_poly.type
_entity_poly.pdbx_seq_one_letter_code
_entity_poly.pdbx_strand_id
1 'polypeptide(L)' 'MQLFVRTLVGRTITLDVEPSDTIESVKQKIQDKEGIPPRR' A
#
# COMPACT_ATOMS: atom_id res chain seq x y z
N MET A 1 0.77 0.19 12.96
CA MET A 1 1.53 1.45 12.65
C MET A 1 0.93 2.02 11.41
N GLN A 2 0.74 3.34 11.33
CA GLN A 2 0.04 3.94 10.19
C GLN A 2 1.02 4.61 9.22
N LEU A 3 0.91 4.25 7.94
CA LEU A 3 1.64 4.86 6.84
C LEU A 3 0.69 5.71 5.98
N PHE A 4 1.17 6.86 5.54
CA PHE A 4 0.49 7.72 4.58
C PHE A 4 1.18 7.55 3.23
N VAL A 5 0.48 6.96 2.27
CA VAL A 5 1.02 6.65 0.94
C VAL A 5 0.38 7.57 -0.08
N ARG A 6 1.19 8.31 -0.83
CA ARG A 6 0.72 9.10 -1.97
C ARG A 6 0.74 8.24 -3.23
N THR A 7 -0.44 8.00 -3.79
CA THR A 7 -0.63 7.24 -5.02
C THR A 7 -0.26 8.06 -6.26
N LEU A 8 -0.04 7.38 -7.40
CA LEU A 8 0.27 8.04 -8.68
C LEU A 8 -0.86 8.93 -9.20
N VAL A 9 -2.11 8.68 -8.77
CA VAL A 9 -3.28 9.50 -9.09
C VAL A 9 -3.42 10.73 -8.19
N GLY A 10 -2.46 10.97 -7.29
CA GLY A 10 -2.43 12.13 -6.40
C GLY A 10 -3.33 12.01 -5.16
N ARG A 11 -3.84 10.80 -4.87
CA ARG A 11 -4.62 10.53 -3.65
C ARG A 11 -3.71 10.04 -2.52
N THR A 12 -3.99 10.47 -1.29
CA THR A 12 -3.31 9.97 -0.09
C THR A 12 -4.16 8.87 0.54
N ILE A 13 -3.59 7.68 0.72
CA ILE A 13 -4.24 6.57 1.42
C ILE A 13 -3.56 6.33 2.77
N THR A 14 -4.36 5.93 3.75
CA THR A 14 -3.87 5.45 5.04
C THR A 14 -3.77 3.94 5.03
N LEU A 15 -2.57 3.42 5.33
CA LEU A 15 -2.29 1.99 5.39
C LEU A 15 -1.86 1.61 6.81
N ASP A 16 -2.52 0.60 7.38
CA ASP A 16 -2.07 0.03 8.66
C ASP A 16 -1.11 -1.12 8.38
N VAL A 17 0.06 -1.07 9.02
CA VAL A 17 1.15 -2.03 8.87
C VAL A 17 1.67 -2.46 10.22
N GLU A 18 2.13 -3.70 10.29
CA GLU A 18 2.84 -4.21 11.46
C GLU A 18 4.35 -3.95 11.30
N PRO A 19 5.10 -3.77 12.40
CA PRO A 19 6.55 -3.59 12.33
C PRO A 19 7.29 -4.82 11.76
N SER A 20 6.63 -5.97 11.71
CA SER A 20 7.09 -7.21 11.08
C SER A 20 6.78 -7.27 9.58
N ASP A 21 5.93 -6.38 9.03
CA ASP A 21 5.59 -6.39 7.61
C ASP A 21 6.83 -6.01 6.78
N THR A 22 7.09 -6.79 5.73
CA THR A 22 8.15 -6.46 4.76
C THR A 22 7.66 -5.39 3.78
N ILE A 23 8.60 -4.70 3.12
CA ILE A 23 8.26 -3.74 2.07
C ILE A 23 7.45 -4.38 0.93
N GLU A 24 7.70 -5.65 0.62
CA GLU A 24 6.92 -6.39 -0.39
C GLU A 24 5.48 -6.60 0.07
N SER A 25 5.28 -7.04 1.31
CA SER A 25 3.95 -7.18 1.93
C SER A 25 3.20 -5.85 1.95
N VAL A 26 3.88 -4.74 2.28
CA VAL A 26 3.31 -3.39 2.26
C VAL A 26 2.87 -2.99 0.85
N LYS A 27 3.69 -3.25 -0.18
CA LYS A 27 3.34 -2.98 -1.58
C LYS A 27 2.13 -3.80 -2.05
N GLN A 28 2.00 -5.05 -1.59
CA GLN A 28 0.85 -5.89 -1.89
C GLN A 28 -0.43 -5.31 -1.27
N LYS A 29 -0.39 -4.97 0.03
CA LYS A 29 -1.52 -4.36 0.73
C LYS A 29 -1.98 -3.05 0.08
N ILE A 30 -1.05 -2.24 -0.44
CA ILE A 30 -1.36 -1.01 -1.20
C ILE A 30 -2.08 -1.34 -2.51
N GLN A 31 -1.59 -2.33 -3.27
CA GLN A 31 -2.23 -2.76 -4.52
C GLN A 31 -3.63 -3.30 -4.30
N ASP A 32 -3.82 -4.12 -3.27
CA ASP A 32 -5.12 -4.70 -2.90
C ASP A 32 -6.11 -3.59 -2.49
N LYS A 33 -5.66 -2.59 -1.72
CA LYS A 33 -6.51 -1.45 -1.32
C LYS A 33 -6.94 -0.56 -2.48
N GLU A 34 -6.07 -0.34 -3.45
CA GLU A 34 -6.39 0.45 -4.64
C GLU A 34 -7.13 -0.38 -5.70
N GLY A 35 -7.22 -1.71 -5.54
CA GLY A 35 -7.81 -2.61 -6.52
C GLY A 35 -7.04 -2.66 -7.85
N ILE A 36 -5.74 -2.34 -7.83
CA ILE A 36 -4.91 -2.31 -9.03
C ILE A 36 -4.41 -3.74 -9.27
N PRO A 37 -4.74 -4.35 -10.43
CA PRO A 37 -4.22 -5.68 -10.74
C PRO A 37 -2.68 -5.61 -10.82
N PRO A 38 -1.97 -6.63 -10.31
CA PRO A 38 -0.53 -6.68 -10.44
C PRO A 38 -0.18 -6.63 -11.93
N ARG A 39 0.62 -5.64 -12.32
CA ARG A 39 1.20 -5.63 -13.67
C ARG A 39 2.07 -6.89 -13.79
N ARG A 40 1.63 -7.84 -14.62
CA ARG A 40 2.44 -8.99 -15.05
C ARG A 40 3.68 -8.52 -15.80
#